data_AF-A0A0F9G1K6-F1
#
_entry.id   AF-A0A0F9G1K6-F1
#
_cell.length_a   1.000
_cell.length_b   1.000
_cell.length_c   1.000
_cell.angle_alpha   90.00
_cell.angle_beta   90.00
_cell.angle_gamma   90.00
#
_symmetry.space_group_name_H-M   'P 1'
#
loop_
_entity.id
_entity.type
_entity.pdbx_description
1 polymer ?
#
loop_
_entity_poly.entity_id
_entity_poly.type
_entity_poly.pdbx_seq_one_letter_code
_entity_poly.pdbx_strand_id
1 'polypeptide(L)'
;LLDLEYLTDDNGRRVAAFGYWAGFAGAAVSIKCRIAQLRGETCGQVQPYPNAEALKAALAKELADVDSSADRALVIGALGRVGRGASDLCTALGIPVTGWDMAETAHGGPFPEILEHAYFFNCILAGPDTPAFVRPDAPQADRALRVIGDIACDPDSAFNPVQVYDRAACA
;
A
#
# COMPACT_ATOMS: atom_id res chain seq x y z
N LEU A 1 -15.69 -1.03 29.38
CA LEU A 1 -15.04 -1.43 28.12
C LEU A 1 -13.77 -0.59 28.04
N LEU A 2 -12.58 -1.22 28.09
CA LEU A 2 -11.32 -0.53 27.88
C LEU A 2 -11.03 -0.59 26.39
N ASP A 3 -11.19 0.55 25.73
CA ASP A 3 -11.01 0.70 24.30
C ASP A 3 -9.51 0.86 24.00
N LEU A 4 -8.96 -0.12 23.28
CA LEU A 4 -7.53 -0.21 22.97
C LEU A 4 -7.04 0.97 22.11
N GLU A 5 -7.95 1.71 21.46
CA GLU A 5 -7.63 2.91 20.67
C GLU A 5 -7.25 4.13 21.53
N TYR A 6 -7.43 4.06 22.85
CA TYR A 6 -7.16 5.14 23.80
C TYR A 6 -6.02 4.85 24.78
N LEU A 7 -5.30 3.74 24.63
CA LEU A 7 -4.09 3.50 25.39
C LEU A 7 -3.00 4.45 24.90
N THR A 8 -2.69 5.48 25.69
CA THR A 8 -1.56 6.40 25.48
C THR A 8 -0.42 6.07 26.43
N ASP A 9 0.83 6.21 25.99
CA ASP A 9 2.00 6.13 26.84
C ASP A 9 2.05 7.35 27.79
N ASP A 10 3.04 7.37 28.68
CA ASP A 10 3.26 8.46 29.63
C ASP A 10 3.56 9.82 28.95
N ASN A 11 3.74 9.85 27.62
CA ASN A 11 3.91 11.04 26.80
C ASN A 11 2.66 11.39 25.96
N GLY A 12 1.52 10.73 26.20
CA GLY A 12 0.26 10.97 25.47
C GLY A 12 0.22 10.36 24.06
N ARG A 13 1.15 9.48 23.68
CA ARG A 13 1.19 8.83 22.36
C ARG A 13 0.45 7.49 22.39
N ARG A 14 -0.43 7.24 21.43
CA ARG A 14 -1.15 5.95 21.28
C ARG A 14 -0.17 4.75 21.25
N VAL A 15 -0.27 3.85 22.22
CA VAL A 15 0.55 2.64 22.44
C VAL A 15 0.13 1.49 21.52
N ALA A 16 -1.17 1.35 21.25
CA ALA A 16 -1.69 0.40 20.27
C ALA A 16 -2.07 1.16 19.00
N ALA A 17 -1.22 1.09 17.99
CA ALA A 17 -1.52 1.65 16.69
C ALA A 17 -1.32 0.58 15.62
N PHE A 18 -2.44 0.06 15.12
CA PHE A 18 -2.48 -0.94 14.06
C PHE A 18 -1.89 -0.45 12.74
N GLY A 19 -1.60 0.86 12.61
CA GLY A 19 -1.12 1.46 11.36
C GLY A 19 0.10 0.77 10.75
N TYR A 20 1.12 0.40 11.55
CA TYR A 20 2.29 -0.30 11.00
C TYR A 20 1.91 -1.65 10.39
N TRP A 21 1.18 -2.46 11.13
CA TRP A 21 0.74 -3.77 10.66
C TRP A 21 -0.31 -3.70 9.55
N ALA A 22 -1.13 -2.65 9.50
CA ALA A 22 -2.03 -2.37 8.39
C ALA A 22 -1.23 -2.11 7.10
N GLY A 23 -0.18 -1.28 7.17
CA GLY A 23 0.75 -1.07 6.07
C GLY A 23 1.41 -2.36 5.60
N PHE A 24 1.93 -3.13 6.55
CA PHE A 24 2.59 -4.41 6.28
C PHE A 24 1.63 -5.41 5.62
N ALA A 25 0.42 -5.57 6.15
CA ALA A 25 -0.59 -6.49 5.61
C ALA A 25 -1.13 -6.02 4.25
N GLY A 26 -1.41 -4.72 4.08
CA GLY A 26 -1.87 -4.16 2.81
C GLY A 26 -0.84 -4.32 1.70
N ALA A 27 0.45 -4.13 2.01
CA ALA A 27 1.53 -4.43 1.09
C ALA A 27 1.60 -5.94 0.75
N ALA A 28 1.46 -6.82 1.74
CA ALA A 28 1.46 -8.26 1.51
C ALA A 28 0.36 -8.73 0.56
N VAL A 29 -0.88 -8.24 0.75
CA VAL A 29 -2.00 -8.56 -0.15
C VAL A 29 -1.73 -8.04 -1.57
N SER A 30 -1.23 -6.82 -1.69
CA SER A 30 -0.91 -6.22 -2.99
C SER A 30 0.18 -7.00 -3.73
N ILE A 31 1.20 -7.47 -3.02
CA ILE A 31 2.26 -8.32 -3.57
C ILE A 31 1.68 -9.67 -4.02
N LYS A 32 0.79 -10.29 -3.24
CA LYS A 32 0.08 -11.52 -3.68
C LYS A 32 -0.73 -11.29 -4.96
N CYS A 33 -1.43 -10.18 -5.07
CA CYS A 33 -2.14 -9.80 -6.29
C CYS A 33 -1.21 -9.70 -7.49
N ARG A 34 -0.03 -9.09 -7.32
CA ARG A 34 0.94 -8.95 -8.40
C ARG A 34 1.57 -10.28 -8.80
N ILE A 35 1.90 -11.15 -7.84
CA ILE A 35 2.39 -12.51 -8.10
C ILE A 35 1.36 -13.30 -8.92
N ALA A 36 0.08 -13.25 -8.53
CA ALA A 36 -0.98 -13.91 -9.29
C ALA A 36 -1.07 -13.37 -10.73
N GLN A 37 -1.03 -12.05 -10.91
CA GLN A 37 -1.01 -11.43 -12.25
C GLN A 37 0.20 -11.89 -13.09
N LEU A 38 1.40 -11.99 -12.49
CA LEU A 38 2.60 -12.48 -13.18
C LEU A 38 2.49 -13.95 -13.61
N ARG A 39 1.65 -14.74 -12.92
CA ARG A 39 1.30 -16.11 -13.29
C ARG A 39 0.13 -16.20 -14.29
N GLY A 40 -0.50 -15.07 -14.62
CA GLY A 40 -1.72 -15.05 -15.44
C GLY A 40 -2.97 -15.49 -14.68
N GLU A 41 -2.95 -15.41 -13.36
CA GLU A 41 -4.01 -15.85 -12.44
C GLU A 41 -4.68 -14.65 -11.75
N THR A 42 -5.85 -14.90 -11.17
CA THR A 42 -6.48 -13.97 -10.22
C THR A 42 -6.07 -14.35 -8.80
N CYS A 43 -5.77 -13.37 -7.96
CA CYS A 43 -5.43 -13.64 -6.56
C CYS A 43 -6.57 -14.38 -5.86
N GLY A 44 -6.26 -15.54 -5.28
CA GLY A 44 -7.19 -16.28 -4.43
C GLY A 44 -7.37 -15.64 -3.06
N GLN A 45 -8.15 -16.30 -2.21
CA GLN A 45 -8.39 -15.87 -0.84
C GLN A 45 -7.08 -15.76 -0.04
N VAL A 46 -6.91 -14.65 0.66
CA VAL A 46 -5.77 -14.43 1.55
C VAL A 46 -6.03 -15.13 2.88
N GLN A 47 -5.03 -15.84 3.39
CA GLN A 47 -5.09 -16.52 4.68
C GLN A 47 -4.13 -15.85 5.68
N PRO A 48 -4.47 -15.83 6.98
CA PRO A 48 -3.58 -15.30 7.99
C PRO A 48 -2.32 -16.18 8.14
N TYR A 49 -1.20 -15.53 8.45
CA TYR A 49 0.05 -16.19 8.78
C TYR A 49 0.30 -16.15 10.29
N PRO A 50 0.99 -17.15 10.86
CA PRO A 50 1.22 -17.20 12.31
C PRO A 50 2.12 -16.06 12.81
N ASN A 51 2.97 -15.49 11.95
CA ASN A 51 3.81 -14.33 12.25
C ASN A 51 4.36 -13.68 10.96
N ALA A 52 5.01 -12.53 11.10
CA ALA A 52 5.58 -11.76 10.00
C ALA A 52 6.71 -12.50 9.26
N GLU A 53 7.53 -13.31 9.95
CA GLU A 53 8.58 -14.09 9.29
C GLU A 53 8.02 -15.16 8.37
N ALA A 54 6.97 -15.88 8.82
CA ALA A 54 6.29 -16.87 8.01
C ALA A 54 5.65 -16.24 6.76
N LEU A 55 5.05 -15.05 6.90
CA LEU A 55 4.52 -14.29 5.78
C LEU A 55 5.61 -13.88 4.79
N LYS A 56 6.71 -13.29 5.26
CA LYS A 56 7.85 -12.90 4.42
C LYS A 56 8.45 -14.09 3.69
N ALA A 57 8.67 -15.20 4.38
CA ALA A 57 9.24 -16.41 3.78
C ALA A 57 8.34 -16.98 2.67
N ALA A 58 7.02 -16.98 2.88
CA ALA A 58 6.07 -17.42 1.87
C ALA A 58 6.07 -16.50 0.64
N LEU A 59 6.02 -15.18 0.85
CA LEU A 59 6.07 -14.20 -0.25
C LEU A 59 7.39 -14.26 -1.02
N ALA A 60 8.52 -14.36 -0.32
CA ALA A 60 9.84 -14.47 -0.96
C ALA A 60 9.93 -15.72 -1.84
N LYS A 61 9.39 -16.85 -1.37
CA LYS A 61 9.31 -18.09 -2.17
C LYS A 61 8.44 -17.88 -3.41
N GLU A 62 7.25 -17.31 -3.24
CA GLU A 62 6.32 -17.07 -4.35
C GLU A 62 6.89 -16.09 -5.39
N LEU A 63 7.62 -15.05 -4.95
CA LEU A 63 8.33 -14.10 -5.81
C LEU A 63 9.46 -14.75 -6.59
N ALA A 64 10.18 -15.71 -6.00
CA ALA A 64 11.25 -16.43 -6.69
C ALA A 64 10.76 -17.25 -7.90
N ASP A 65 9.47 -17.58 -7.95
CA ASP A 65 8.86 -18.35 -9.04
C ASP A 65 8.34 -17.49 -10.20
N VAL A 66 8.48 -16.15 -10.11
CA VAL A 66 7.98 -15.20 -11.13
C VAL A 66 9.05 -14.17 -11.48
N ASP A 67 9.00 -13.60 -12.69
CA ASP A 67 9.86 -12.47 -13.04
C ASP A 67 9.24 -11.16 -12.54
N SER A 68 9.64 -10.75 -11.34
CA SER A 68 9.31 -9.45 -10.75
C SER A 68 10.53 -8.51 -10.69
N SER A 69 11.58 -8.76 -11.48
CA SER A 69 12.86 -8.04 -11.38
C SER A 69 12.75 -6.54 -11.70
N ALA A 70 11.78 -6.17 -12.53
CA ALA A 70 11.49 -4.78 -12.89
C ALA A 70 10.49 -4.09 -11.94
N ASP A 71 9.84 -4.83 -11.05
CA ASP A 71 8.80 -4.29 -10.18
C ASP A 71 9.42 -3.36 -9.11
N ARG A 72 8.80 -2.18 -8.97
CA ARG A 72 9.17 -1.15 -7.99
C ARG A 72 7.92 -0.64 -7.30
N ALA A 73 8.05 -0.12 -6.09
CA ALA A 73 6.96 0.42 -5.30
C ALA A 73 7.09 1.92 -5.07
N LEU A 74 5.99 2.66 -5.19
CA LEU A 74 5.88 4.03 -4.70
C LEU A 74 4.94 4.06 -3.50
N VAL A 75 5.36 4.69 -2.41
CA VAL A 75 4.60 4.80 -1.16
C VAL A 75 4.37 6.28 -0.86
N ILE A 76 3.11 6.74 -0.84
CA ILE A 76 2.75 8.08 -0.34
C ILE A 76 2.35 7.97 1.13
N GLY A 77 2.94 8.81 1.98
CA GLY A 77 2.85 8.72 3.43
C GLY A 77 3.94 7.82 4.03
N ALA A 78 5.11 7.75 3.38
CA ALA A 78 6.20 6.85 3.72
C ALA A 78 6.76 7.08 5.14
N LEU A 79 6.76 8.33 5.61
CA LEU A 79 7.14 8.72 6.98
C LEU A 79 6.04 8.43 8.01
N GLY A 80 4.85 7.99 7.59
CA GLY A 80 3.77 7.54 8.46
C GLY A 80 3.99 6.14 9.02
N ARG A 81 3.18 5.72 10.02
CA ARG A 81 3.23 4.34 10.54
C ARG A 81 2.88 3.32 9.47
N VAL A 82 1.83 3.59 8.69
CA VAL A 82 1.34 2.74 7.60
C VAL A 82 2.38 2.65 6.49
N GLY A 83 2.90 3.79 6.01
CA GLY A 83 3.91 3.82 4.96
C GLY A 83 5.21 3.12 5.36
N ARG A 84 5.64 3.23 6.62
CA ARG A 84 6.77 2.44 7.15
C ARG A 84 6.52 0.94 7.07
N GLY A 85 5.34 0.46 7.49
CA GLY A 85 5.00 -0.96 7.43
C GLY A 85 5.01 -1.52 6.00
N ALA A 86 4.48 -0.76 5.04
CA ALA A 86 4.52 -1.12 3.62
C ALA A 86 5.94 -1.12 3.06
N SER A 87 6.71 -0.07 3.36
CA SER A 87 8.11 0.08 2.92
C SER A 87 9.01 -1.03 3.48
N ASP A 88 8.85 -1.39 4.74
CA ASP A 88 9.64 -2.42 5.41
C ASP A 88 9.41 -3.80 4.78
N LEU A 89 8.16 -4.16 4.48
CA LEU A 89 7.88 -5.43 3.80
C LEU A 89 8.47 -5.45 2.39
N CYS A 90 8.28 -4.39 1.60
CA CYS A 90 8.85 -4.29 0.25
C CYS A 90 10.37 -4.44 0.29
N THR A 91 11.04 -3.71 1.20
CA THR A 91 12.49 -3.78 1.39
C THR A 91 12.93 -5.18 1.80
N ALA A 92 12.22 -5.84 2.72
CA ALA A 92 12.54 -7.20 3.15
C ALA A 92 12.40 -8.25 2.03
N LEU A 93 11.59 -7.96 1.01
CA LEU A 93 11.40 -8.81 -0.17
C LEU A 93 12.23 -8.37 -1.38
N GLY A 94 13.11 -7.37 -1.21
CA GLY A 94 13.98 -6.86 -2.28
C GLY A 94 13.28 -6.02 -3.34
N ILE A 95 12.07 -5.52 -3.07
CA ILE A 95 11.34 -4.61 -3.97
C ILE A 95 11.79 -3.17 -3.67
N PRO A 96 12.41 -2.45 -4.63
CA PRO A 96 12.84 -1.07 -4.40
C PRO A 96 11.67 -0.13 -4.12
N VAL A 97 11.82 0.74 -3.12
CA VAL A 97 10.78 1.67 -2.67
C VAL A 97 11.18 3.11 -2.93
N THR A 98 10.30 3.84 -3.62
CA THR A 98 10.28 5.30 -3.68
C THR A 98 9.29 5.80 -2.62
N GLY A 99 9.79 6.39 -1.54
CA GLY A 99 8.95 6.94 -0.46
C GLY A 99 8.69 8.44 -0.66
N TRP A 100 7.42 8.83 -0.62
CA TRP A 100 6.93 10.20 -0.76
C TRP A 100 6.09 10.62 0.44
N ASP A 101 6.09 11.93 0.72
CA ASP A 101 5.26 12.58 1.71
C ASP A 101 4.74 13.95 1.19
N MET A 102 4.42 14.87 2.08
CA MET A 102 3.81 16.16 1.75
C MET A 102 4.66 17.00 0.79
N ALA A 103 5.99 16.91 0.85
CA ALA A 103 6.87 17.73 0.02
C ALA A 103 6.75 17.35 -1.47
N GLU A 104 6.72 16.05 -1.75
CA GLU A 104 6.62 15.51 -3.11
C GLU A 104 5.21 15.68 -3.67
N THR A 105 4.18 15.66 -2.81
CA THR A 105 2.78 15.82 -3.22
C THR A 105 2.29 17.28 -3.29
N ALA A 106 3.08 18.24 -2.81
CA ALA A 106 2.69 19.65 -2.68
C ALA A 106 2.31 20.36 -4.00
N HIS A 107 2.82 19.89 -5.14
CA HIS A 107 2.55 20.48 -6.45
C HIS A 107 1.15 20.14 -7.00
N GLY A 108 0.38 19.26 -6.32
CA GLY A 108 -1.03 19.00 -6.63
C GLY A 108 -1.27 18.04 -7.81
N GLY A 109 -0.21 17.51 -8.41
CA GLY A 109 -0.25 16.54 -9.50
C GLY A 109 -0.44 17.18 -10.89
N PRO A 110 -0.56 16.35 -11.95
CA PRO A 110 -0.57 14.88 -11.93
C PRO A 110 0.77 14.29 -11.49
N PHE A 111 0.74 13.04 -11.03
CA PHE A 111 1.91 12.31 -10.52
C PHE A 111 2.27 11.14 -11.46
N PRO A 112 2.89 11.41 -12.62
CA PRO A 112 3.23 10.37 -13.59
C PRO A 112 4.14 9.28 -13.01
N GLU A 113 4.95 9.61 -12.00
CA GLU A 113 5.82 8.68 -11.30
C GLU A 113 5.05 7.51 -10.70
N ILE A 114 3.78 7.71 -10.31
CA ILE A 114 2.93 6.62 -9.81
C ILE A 114 2.73 5.55 -10.88
N LEU A 115 2.60 5.94 -12.16
CA LEU A 115 2.41 5.01 -13.28
C LEU A 115 3.70 4.25 -13.64
N GLU A 116 4.87 4.76 -13.24
CA GLU A 116 6.18 4.15 -13.49
C GLU A 116 6.56 3.05 -12.49
N HIS A 117 5.78 2.87 -11.41
CA HIS A 117 6.00 1.86 -10.39
C HIS A 117 4.94 0.76 -10.50
N ALA A 118 5.34 -0.50 -10.41
CA ALA A 118 4.41 -1.64 -10.48
C ALA A 118 3.40 -1.65 -9.32
N TYR A 119 3.84 -1.17 -8.15
CA TYR A 119 3.04 -1.00 -6.95
C TYR A 119 2.88 0.48 -6.60
N PHE A 120 1.66 0.87 -6.27
CA PHE A 120 1.40 2.14 -5.59
C PHE A 120 0.72 1.88 -4.25
N PHE A 121 1.26 2.43 -3.17
CA PHE A 121 0.69 2.35 -1.84
C PHE A 121 0.25 3.73 -1.36
N ASN A 122 -1.06 3.94 -1.21
CA ASN A 122 -1.59 5.11 -0.53
C ASN A 122 -1.67 4.81 0.97
N CYS A 123 -0.86 5.51 1.76
CA CYS A 123 -0.75 5.35 3.21
C CYS A 123 -1.15 6.62 3.98
N ILE A 124 -1.81 7.58 3.31
CA ILE A 124 -2.37 8.77 3.94
C ILE A 124 -3.90 8.72 3.93
N LEU A 125 -4.51 9.27 4.98
CA LEU A 125 -5.94 9.53 5.01
C LEU A 125 -6.22 10.75 4.14
N ALA A 126 -7.08 10.58 3.14
CA ALA A 126 -7.46 11.66 2.24
C ALA A 126 -8.37 12.69 2.92
N GLY A 127 -8.14 13.96 2.63
CA GLY A 127 -8.96 15.08 3.06
C GLY A 127 -9.25 16.04 1.90
N PRO A 128 -9.91 17.19 2.19
CA PRO A 128 -10.33 18.15 1.17
C PRO A 128 -9.21 18.66 0.26
N ASP A 129 -8.00 18.78 0.79
CA ASP A 129 -6.84 19.29 0.07
C ASP A 129 -5.97 18.18 -0.52
N THR A 130 -6.36 16.91 -0.40
CA THR A 130 -5.60 15.79 -0.96
C THR A 130 -5.77 15.75 -2.48
N PRO A 131 -4.67 15.84 -3.25
CA PRO A 131 -4.76 15.79 -4.70
C PRO A 131 -5.13 14.39 -5.18
N ALA A 132 -5.65 14.30 -6.42
CA ALA A 132 -5.88 13.02 -7.07
C ALA A 132 -4.53 12.38 -7.43
N PHE A 133 -4.19 11.27 -6.77
CA PHE A 133 -2.99 10.50 -7.04
C PHE A 133 -3.13 9.66 -8.30
N VAL A 134 -4.22 8.89 -8.39
CA VAL A 134 -4.52 8.06 -9.57
C VAL A 134 -5.84 8.53 -10.16
N ARG A 135 -5.78 8.93 -11.43
CA ARG A 135 -6.91 9.49 -12.18
C ARG A 135 -7.62 8.39 -13.00
N PRO A 136 -8.89 8.59 -13.41
CA PRO A 136 -9.68 7.58 -14.13
C PRO A 136 -9.09 7.14 -15.48
N ASP A 137 -8.21 7.95 -16.07
CA ASP A 137 -7.51 7.67 -17.33
C ASP A 137 -6.27 6.79 -17.17
N ALA A 138 -5.81 6.54 -15.94
CA ALA A 138 -4.64 5.69 -15.65
C ALA A 138 -4.69 4.30 -16.33
N PRO A 139 -5.83 3.59 -16.42
CA PRO A 139 -5.89 2.31 -17.13
C PRO A 139 -5.57 2.39 -18.63
N GLN A 140 -5.74 3.56 -19.26
CA GLN A 140 -5.50 3.81 -20.69
C GLN A 140 -4.09 4.36 -20.98
N ALA A 141 -3.37 4.78 -19.95
CA ALA A 141 -2.02 5.28 -20.08
C ALA A 141 -1.01 4.14 -20.30
N ASP A 142 0.13 4.47 -20.90
CA ASP A 142 1.31 3.60 -20.81
C ASP A 142 1.78 3.58 -19.35
N ARG A 143 1.89 2.38 -18.77
CA ARG A 143 2.13 2.22 -17.33
C ARG A 143 2.87 0.94 -17.00
N ALA A 144 3.76 1.04 -16.02
CA ALA A 144 4.25 -0.09 -15.25
C ALA A 144 3.29 -0.45 -14.10
N LEU A 145 2.50 0.51 -13.59
CA LEU A 145 1.55 0.29 -12.50
C LEU A 145 0.60 -0.88 -12.76
N ARG A 146 0.49 -1.79 -11.81
CA ARG A 146 -0.35 -3.00 -11.90
C ARG A 146 -1.21 -3.23 -10.66
N VAL A 147 -0.74 -2.81 -9.48
CA VAL A 147 -1.47 -2.98 -8.23
C VAL A 147 -1.43 -1.69 -7.42
N ILE A 148 -2.61 -1.31 -6.89
CA ILE A 148 -2.75 -0.19 -5.96
C ILE A 148 -3.21 -0.75 -4.61
N GLY A 149 -2.41 -0.55 -3.58
CA GLY A 149 -2.80 -0.77 -2.19
C GLY A 149 -3.23 0.54 -1.57
N ASP A 150 -4.54 0.82 -1.56
CA ASP A 150 -5.09 1.96 -0.82
C ASP A 150 -5.37 1.56 0.63
N ILE A 151 -4.36 1.70 1.48
CA ILE A 151 -4.32 1.10 2.82
C ILE A 151 -4.95 2.02 3.88
N ALA A 152 -4.81 3.33 3.69
CA ALA A 152 -5.37 4.34 4.57
C ALA A 152 -6.74 4.85 4.09
N CYS A 153 -7.37 4.13 3.16
CA CYS A 153 -8.70 4.45 2.64
C CYS A 153 -9.73 4.50 3.78
N ASP A 154 -10.49 5.59 3.80
CA ASP A 154 -11.71 5.71 4.59
C ASP A 154 -12.91 5.59 3.63
N PRO A 155 -13.70 4.51 3.70
CA PRO A 155 -14.83 4.29 2.78
C PRO A 155 -15.97 5.30 2.99
N ASP A 156 -16.02 5.98 4.13
CA ASP A 156 -17.03 7.00 4.44
C ASP A 156 -16.59 8.42 4.00
N SER A 157 -15.35 8.56 3.51
CA SER A 157 -14.82 9.84 3.03
C SER A 157 -15.38 10.19 1.64
N ALA A 158 -15.79 11.44 1.49
CA ALA A 158 -16.12 12.01 0.17
C ALA A 158 -14.87 12.22 -0.71
N PHE A 159 -13.67 12.06 -0.16
CA PHE A 159 -12.40 12.33 -0.83
C PHE A 159 -11.68 11.03 -1.13
N ASN A 160 -11.68 10.63 -2.41
CA ASN A 160 -10.93 9.48 -2.91
C ASN A 160 -9.78 9.95 -3.81
N PRO A 161 -8.51 9.83 -3.37
CA PRO A 161 -7.36 10.21 -4.17
C PRO A 161 -7.01 9.15 -5.24
N VAL A 162 -7.62 7.97 -5.18
CA VAL A 162 -7.47 6.85 -6.11
C VAL A 162 -8.79 6.62 -6.85
N GLN A 163 -9.01 7.39 -7.91
CA GLN A 163 -10.30 7.51 -8.60
C GLN A 163 -10.56 6.42 -9.66
N VAL A 164 -10.08 5.20 -9.39
CA VAL A 164 -10.17 4.05 -10.31
C VAL A 164 -10.98 2.88 -9.74
N TYR A 165 -11.58 3.04 -8.56
CA TYR A 165 -12.47 2.05 -7.96
C TYR A 165 -13.66 2.69 -7.25
N ASP A 166 -14.76 1.94 -7.15
CA ASP A 166 -16.02 2.33 -6.49
C ASP A 166 -16.39 1.42 -5.29
N ARG A 167 -15.54 0.43 -4.96
CA ARG A 167 -15.77 -0.55 -3.89
C ARG A 167 -14.50 -0.83 -3.10
N ALA A 168 -14.63 -0.96 -1.77
CA ALA A 168 -13.58 -1.48 -0.91
C ALA A 168 -13.58 -3.03 -0.94
N ALA A 169 -12.40 -3.64 -1.03
CA ALA A 169 -12.25 -5.09 -0.92
C ALA A 169 -12.08 -5.47 0.57
N CYS A 170 -13.07 -6.16 1.15
CA CYS A 170 -12.87 -6.81 2.45
C CYS A 170 -12.03 -8.07 2.26
N ALA A 171 -10.90 -8.17 2.98
CA ALA A 171 -10.07 -9.37 3.06
C ALA A 171 -10.69 -10.42 3.99
#